data_AF-A0A5C1APF1-F1
#
_entry.id   AF-A0A5C1APF1-F1
#
_cell.length_a   1.000
_cell.length_b   1.000
_cell.length_c   1.000
_cell.angle_alpha   90.00
_cell.angle_beta   90.00
_cell.angle_gamma   90.00
#
_symmetry.space_group_name_H-M   'P 1'
#
loop_
_entity.id
_entity.type
_entity.pdbx_description
1 polymer ?
#
loop_
_entity_poly.entity_id
_entity_poly.type
_entity_poly.pdbx_seq_one_letter_code
_entity_poly.pdbx_strand_id
1 'polypeptide(L)'
;MKAPEYCLDRLRAAGLVVSEPFVPGHIAFPDGVTVGKPNTVAGNSIDGYECHWGIDGPVVDAPCPYLHYENGQWQVTVHEYIPGPGPGDFVNSWLTPEEAITDILNYLLGSHEQMRVKLRGRAAFKERLARIEAEER
;
A
#
# COMPACT_ATOMS: atom_id res chain seq x y z
N MET A 1 1.47 -19.46 -2.99
CA MET A 1 0.08 -19.81 -2.58
C MET A 1 -0.77 -18.60 -2.88
N LYS A 2 -1.88 -18.78 -3.59
CA LYS A 2 -2.81 -17.70 -3.94
C LYS A 2 -3.72 -17.37 -2.77
N ALA A 3 -3.97 -16.07 -2.57
CA ALA A 3 -4.96 -15.62 -1.59
C ALA A 3 -6.34 -16.21 -1.92
N PRO A 4 -7.09 -16.70 -0.93
CA PRO A 4 -8.44 -17.18 -1.18
C PRO A 4 -9.34 -16.08 -1.75
N GLU A 5 -10.20 -16.41 -2.72
CA GLU A 5 -10.99 -15.39 -3.42
C GLU A 5 -11.92 -14.61 -2.48
N TYR A 6 -12.54 -15.28 -1.49
CA TYR A 6 -13.38 -14.61 -0.49
C TYR A 6 -12.61 -13.55 0.34
N CYS A 7 -11.30 -13.70 0.49
CA CYS A 7 -10.45 -12.70 1.14
C CYS A 7 -10.24 -11.49 0.24
N LEU A 8 -10.00 -11.71 -1.06
CA LEU A 8 -9.86 -10.64 -2.05
C LEU A 8 -11.18 -9.89 -2.27
N ASP A 9 -12.31 -10.62 -2.27
CA ASP A 9 -13.64 -10.04 -2.37
C ASP A 9 -13.95 -9.08 -1.22
N ARG A 10 -13.44 -9.33 0.00
CA ARG A 10 -13.57 -8.39 1.12
C ARG A 10 -12.87 -7.06 0.87
N LEU A 11 -11.70 -7.08 0.21
CA LEU A 11 -11.00 -5.84 -0.18
C LEU A 11 -11.80 -5.09 -1.25
N ARG A 12 -12.27 -5.80 -2.29
CA ARG A 12 -13.07 -5.21 -3.36
C ARG A 12 -14.40 -4.64 -2.84
N ALA A 13 -15.05 -5.34 -1.90
CA ALA A 13 -16.27 -4.88 -1.25
C ALA A 13 -16.06 -3.61 -0.41
N ALA A 14 -14.83 -3.36 0.06
CA ALA A 14 -14.45 -2.11 0.72
C ALA A 14 -14.14 -0.97 -0.27
N GLY A 15 -14.31 -1.19 -1.57
CA GLY A 15 -14.05 -0.22 -2.64
C GLY A 15 -12.60 -0.23 -3.15
N LEU A 16 -11.74 -1.10 -2.62
CA LEU A 16 -10.34 -1.17 -3.04
C LEU A 16 -10.22 -1.87 -4.40
N VAL A 17 -9.17 -1.52 -5.15
CA VAL A 17 -8.78 -2.23 -6.36
C VAL A 17 -7.74 -3.28 -6.01
N VAL A 18 -7.88 -4.48 -6.56
CA VAL A 18 -6.98 -5.62 -6.36
C VAL A 18 -6.48 -6.04 -7.72
N SER A 19 -5.17 -6.25 -7.86
CA SER A 19 -4.59 -6.67 -9.14
C SER A 19 -4.90 -8.14 -9.40
N GLU A 20 -4.77 -8.55 -10.65
CA GLU A 20 -4.52 -9.97 -10.94
C GLU A 20 -3.22 -10.41 -10.25
N PRO A 21 -3.05 -11.72 -10.00
CA PRO A 21 -1.77 -12.26 -9.56
C PRO A 21 -0.64 -11.83 -10.50
N PHE A 22 0.54 -11.61 -9.94
CA PHE A 22 1.70 -11.25 -10.74
C PHE A 22 1.98 -12.26 -11.85
N VAL A 23 2.64 -11.82 -12.93
CA VAL A 23 2.92 -12.69 -14.07
C VAL A 23 3.72 -13.93 -13.64
N PRO A 24 3.54 -15.11 -14.26
CA PRO A 24 4.23 -16.36 -13.89
C PRO A 24 5.78 -16.37 -13.94
N GLY A 25 6.44 -15.23 -14.18
CA GLY A 25 7.89 -15.04 -14.09
C GLY A 25 8.31 -13.90 -13.16
N HIS A 26 7.39 -13.38 -12.34
CA HIS A 26 7.71 -12.31 -11.39
C HIS A 26 8.65 -12.83 -10.30
N ILE A 27 9.85 -12.25 -10.23
CA ILE A 27 10.97 -12.76 -9.42
C ILE A 27 10.65 -12.77 -7.92
N ALA A 28 9.82 -11.84 -7.44
CA ALA A 28 9.45 -11.77 -6.04
C ALA A 28 8.33 -12.78 -5.70
N PHE A 29 7.09 -12.50 -6.10
CA PHE A 29 5.94 -13.28 -5.63
C PHE A 29 4.93 -13.57 -6.75
N PRO A 30 5.05 -14.68 -7.53
CA PRO A 30 4.21 -14.92 -8.71
C PRO A 30 2.70 -15.10 -8.40
N ASP A 31 2.35 -15.51 -7.18
CA ASP A 31 0.95 -15.63 -6.73
C ASP A 31 0.47 -14.38 -5.94
N GLY A 32 1.34 -13.39 -5.75
CA GLY A 32 1.02 -12.19 -4.98
C GLY A 32 0.10 -11.26 -5.74
N VAL A 33 -0.57 -10.38 -5.01
CA VAL A 33 -1.42 -9.32 -5.56
C VAL A 33 -1.03 -7.98 -4.95
N THR A 34 -1.30 -6.91 -5.69
CA THR A 34 -1.21 -5.53 -5.20
C THR A 34 -2.61 -5.05 -4.86
N VAL A 35 -2.73 -4.21 -3.83
CA VAL A 35 -3.99 -3.57 -3.44
C VAL A 35 -3.81 -2.06 -3.48
N GLY A 36 -4.72 -1.38 -4.16
CA GLY A 36 -4.74 0.09 -4.26
C GLY A 36 -6.00 0.67 -3.65
N LYS A 37 -5.88 1.86 -3.05
CA LYS A 37 -7.03 2.65 -2.59
C LYS A 37 -7.33 3.75 -3.61
N PRO A 38 -8.43 3.67 -4.38
CA PRO A 38 -8.85 4.77 -5.25
C PRO A 38 -9.05 6.06 -4.45
N ASN A 39 -8.78 7.21 -5.07
CA ASN A 39 -8.98 8.53 -4.46
C ASN A 39 -10.46 8.85 -4.15
N THR A 40 -11.40 8.10 -4.73
CA THR A 40 -12.84 8.18 -4.44
C THR A 40 -13.26 7.39 -3.20
N VAL A 41 -12.38 6.55 -2.65
CA VAL A 41 -12.64 5.75 -1.45
C VAL A 41 -12.09 6.47 -0.23
N ALA A 42 -12.95 6.69 0.77
CA ALA A 42 -12.55 7.30 2.04
C ALA A 42 -11.53 6.42 2.79
N GLY A 43 -10.56 7.04 3.45
CA GLY A 43 -9.49 6.33 4.16
C GLY A 43 -8.24 7.17 4.28
N ASN A 44 -7.11 6.51 4.49
CA ASN A 44 -5.81 7.16 4.53
C ASN A 44 -5.35 7.53 3.12
N SER A 45 -4.97 8.79 2.91
CA SER A 45 -4.36 9.28 1.68
C SER A 45 -3.13 10.11 2.00
N ILE A 46 -2.13 10.09 1.11
CA ILE A 46 -0.93 10.91 1.24
C ILE A 46 -1.06 12.10 0.28
N ASP A 47 -1.00 13.30 0.83
CA ASP A 47 -1.13 14.53 0.05
C ASP A 47 -0.01 14.67 -1.02
N GLY A 48 -0.43 14.78 -2.27
CA GLY A 48 0.40 14.79 -3.46
C GLY A 48 0.92 13.41 -3.87
N TYR A 49 0.34 12.33 -3.35
CA TYR A 49 0.53 10.98 -3.86
C TYR A 49 -0.58 10.68 -4.85
N GLU A 50 -0.22 10.47 -6.11
CA GLU A 50 -1.15 10.05 -7.16
C GLU A 50 -0.44 9.05 -8.05
N CYS A 51 -1.04 7.86 -8.20
CA CYS A 51 -0.58 6.82 -9.10
C CYS A 51 -1.76 6.27 -9.88
N HIS A 52 -1.61 6.07 -11.18
CA HIS A 52 -2.66 5.43 -11.98
C HIS A 52 -2.62 3.92 -11.80
N TRP A 53 -3.78 3.34 -11.48
CA TRP A 53 -3.93 1.90 -11.37
C TRP A 53 -3.94 1.25 -12.75
N GLY A 54 -2.78 0.80 -13.24
CA GLY A 54 -2.65 0.37 -14.63
C GLY A 54 -2.83 1.54 -15.61
N ILE A 55 -3.04 1.23 -16.89
CA ILE A 55 -3.10 2.26 -17.96
C ILE A 55 -4.38 3.09 -17.86
N ASP A 56 -5.53 2.44 -17.67
CA ASP A 56 -6.86 3.07 -17.73
C ASP A 56 -7.63 3.01 -16.39
N GLY A 57 -6.99 2.60 -15.30
CA GLY A 57 -7.66 2.46 -14.01
C GLY A 57 -7.71 3.77 -13.19
N PRO A 58 -8.37 3.72 -12.01
CA PRO A 58 -8.53 4.88 -11.16
C PRO A 58 -7.18 5.39 -10.63
N VAL A 59 -7.15 6.65 -10.22
CA VAL A 59 -6.03 7.19 -9.44
C VAL A 59 -6.11 6.62 -8.03
N VAL A 60 -5.01 6.06 -7.56
CA VAL A 60 -4.81 5.69 -6.15
C VAL A 60 -3.95 6.75 -5.46
N ASP A 61 -4.29 7.04 -4.22
CA ASP A 61 -3.77 8.19 -3.44
C ASP A 61 -3.00 7.76 -2.18
N ALA A 62 -2.62 6.49 -2.12
CA ALA A 62 -1.85 5.90 -1.05
C ALA A 62 -0.89 4.83 -1.60
N PRO A 63 0.25 4.57 -0.91
CA PRO A 63 1.14 3.47 -1.24
C PRO A 63 0.40 2.14 -1.29
N CYS A 64 0.71 1.34 -2.31
CA CYS A 64 0.00 0.10 -2.56
C CYS A 64 0.66 -1.05 -1.78
N PRO A 65 -0.02 -1.68 -0.80
CA PRO A 65 0.48 -2.90 -0.19
C PRO A 65 0.44 -4.07 -1.17
N TYR A 66 1.46 -4.92 -1.06
CA TYR A 66 1.56 -6.22 -1.68
C TYR A 66 1.12 -7.30 -0.69
N LEU A 67 0.23 -8.18 -1.11
CA LEU A 67 -0.15 -9.39 -0.38
C LEU A 67 0.46 -10.60 -1.07
N HIS A 68 1.23 -11.40 -0.34
CA HIS A 68 1.82 -12.62 -0.88
C HIS A 68 2.03 -13.67 0.20
N TYR A 69 2.32 -14.91 -0.21
CA TYR A 69 2.62 -16.01 0.70
C TYR A 69 4.05 -16.47 0.52
N GLU A 70 4.83 -16.41 1.59
CA GLU A 70 6.25 -16.74 1.60
C GLU A 70 6.62 -17.40 2.93
N ASN A 71 7.48 -18.43 2.89
CA ASN A 71 8.02 -19.09 4.08
C ASN A 71 6.97 -19.56 5.09
N GLY A 72 5.80 -20.00 4.59
CA GLY A 72 4.73 -20.52 5.45
C GLY A 72 3.82 -19.45 6.05
N GLN A 73 3.95 -18.19 5.65
CA GLN A 73 3.21 -17.06 6.22
C GLN A 73 2.65 -16.16 5.12
N TRP A 74 1.55 -15.48 5.42
CA TRP A 74 1.02 -14.38 4.62
C TRP A 74 1.76 -13.10 4.96
N GLN A 75 2.29 -12.43 3.96
CA GLN A 75 3.00 -11.17 4.12
C GLN A 75 2.21 -10.00 3.52
N VAL A 76 2.21 -8.90 4.25
CA VAL A 76 1.77 -7.58 3.76
C VAL A 76 3.00 -6.69 3.69
N THR A 77 3.36 -6.26 2.49
CA THR A 77 4.57 -5.49 2.22
C THR A 77 4.23 -4.14 1.63
N VAL A 78 4.81 -3.07 2.16
CA VAL A 78 4.84 -1.75 1.51
C VAL A 78 6.30 -1.32 1.39
N HIS A 79 6.75 -1.02 0.19
CA HIS A 79 8.13 -0.64 -0.08
C HIS A 79 8.19 0.46 -1.15
N GLU A 80 8.46 1.69 -0.71
CA GLU A 80 8.43 2.89 -1.57
C GLU A 80 9.81 3.53 -1.77
N TYR A 81 10.86 2.99 -1.14
CA TYR A 81 12.21 3.57 -1.16
C TYR A 81 13.26 2.60 -1.68
N ILE A 82 14.21 3.13 -2.47
CA ILE A 82 15.33 2.38 -3.08
C ILE A 82 16.63 3.12 -2.75
N PRO A 83 17.73 2.43 -2.36
CA PRO A 83 17.96 0.98 -2.39
C PRO A 83 17.54 0.20 -1.13
N GLY A 84 16.89 0.85 -0.16
CA GLY A 84 16.49 0.21 1.08
C GLY A 84 15.22 0.83 1.67
N PRO A 85 14.67 0.22 2.73
CA PRO A 85 13.39 0.66 3.29
C PRO A 85 13.49 2.09 3.81
N GLY A 86 12.49 2.89 3.47
CA GLY A 86 12.35 4.25 3.99
C GLY A 86 11.32 4.34 5.11
N PRO A 87 11.06 5.55 5.61
CA PRO A 87 10.10 5.77 6.68
C PRO A 87 8.70 5.21 6.32
N GLY A 88 8.20 4.34 7.19
CA GLY A 88 6.88 3.72 7.06
C GLY A 88 6.79 2.61 6.02
N ASP A 89 7.89 2.18 5.40
CA ASP A 89 7.96 0.89 4.71
C ASP A 89 7.94 -0.24 5.75
N PHE A 90 7.35 -1.38 5.38
CA PHE A 90 7.24 -2.53 6.28
C PHE A 90 6.98 -3.85 5.55
N VAL A 91 7.22 -4.92 6.31
CA VAL A 91 6.76 -6.28 6.00
C VAL A 91 6.14 -6.84 7.29
N ASN A 92 4.83 -7.06 7.28
CA ASN A 92 4.12 -7.74 8.37
C ASN A 92 3.82 -9.18 7.96
N SER A 93 3.93 -10.12 8.91
CA SER A 93 3.67 -11.54 8.66
C SER A 93 2.51 -12.05 9.50
N TRP A 94 1.67 -12.88 8.88
CA TRP A 94 0.43 -13.40 9.44
C TRP A 94 0.32 -14.91 9.18
N LEU A 95 -0.36 -15.62 10.07
CA LEU A 95 -0.58 -17.06 9.90
C LEU A 95 -1.73 -17.34 8.94
N THR A 96 -2.71 -16.43 8.89
CA THR A 96 -3.91 -16.58 8.07
C THR A 96 -4.04 -15.46 7.03
N PRO A 97 -4.66 -15.74 5.87
CA PRO A 97 -4.91 -14.69 4.90
C PRO A 97 -5.89 -13.64 5.45
N GLU A 98 -6.84 -14.02 6.31
CA GLU A 98 -7.84 -13.11 6.90
C GLU A 98 -7.20 -12.04 7.79
N GLU A 99 -6.17 -12.39 8.56
CA GLU A 99 -5.38 -11.45 9.35
C GLU A 99 -4.63 -10.47 8.42
N ALA A 100 -4.00 -10.97 7.36
CA ALA A 100 -3.32 -10.14 6.37
C ALA A 100 -4.27 -9.17 5.65
N ILE A 101 -5.48 -9.62 5.29
CA ILE A 101 -6.53 -8.74 4.73
C ILE A 101 -6.93 -7.65 5.73
N THR A 102 -7.08 -8.02 7.01
CA THR A 102 -7.45 -7.06 8.06
C THR A 102 -6.35 -6.01 8.24
N ASP A 103 -5.08 -6.41 8.15
CA ASP A 103 -3.93 -5.50 8.18
C ASP A 103 -3.96 -4.49 7.02
N ILE A 104 -4.22 -4.96 5.79
CA ILE A 104 -4.37 -4.10 4.61
C ILE A 104 -5.53 -3.10 4.76
N LEU A 105 -6.68 -3.57 5.24
CA LEU A 105 -7.84 -2.69 5.49
C LEU A 105 -7.52 -1.64 6.55
N ASN A 106 -6.84 -2.01 7.64
CA ASN A 106 -6.39 -1.05 8.65
C ASN A 106 -5.38 -0.05 8.08
N TYR A 107 -4.48 -0.50 7.21
CA TYR A 107 -3.49 0.34 6.55
C TYR A 107 -4.13 1.39 5.63
N LEU A 108 -5.03 0.97 4.73
CA LEU A 108 -5.62 1.85 3.73
C LEU A 108 -6.83 2.64 4.24
N LEU A 109 -7.64 2.06 5.12
CA LEU A 109 -8.96 2.61 5.48
C LEU A 109 -9.10 2.93 6.98
N GLY A 110 -8.17 2.45 7.80
CA GLY A 110 -8.26 2.53 9.26
C GLY A 110 -7.09 3.23 9.93
N SER A 111 -6.73 2.75 11.12
CA SER A 111 -5.63 3.26 11.91
C SER A 111 -4.45 2.31 11.87
N HIS A 112 -3.41 2.65 11.11
CA HIS A 112 -2.18 1.87 11.02
C HIS A 112 -0.96 2.75 11.28
N GLU A 113 -0.05 2.31 12.15
CA GLU A 113 1.06 3.15 12.63
C GLU A 113 2.02 3.52 11.50
N GLN A 114 2.32 2.59 10.60
CA GLN A 114 3.21 2.82 9.45
C GLN A 114 2.63 3.86 8.48
N MET A 115 1.31 3.89 8.28
CA MET A 115 0.68 4.95 7.49
C MET A 115 0.84 6.32 8.19
N ARG A 116 0.67 6.38 9.51
CA ARG A 116 0.91 7.61 10.28
C ARG A 116 2.36 8.09 10.18
N VAL A 117 3.33 7.17 10.16
CA VAL A 117 4.75 7.51 9.92
C VAL A 117 4.92 8.18 8.55
N LYS A 118 4.30 7.64 7.49
CA LYS A 118 4.37 8.24 6.15
C LYS A 118 3.71 9.62 6.10
N LEU A 119 2.54 9.78 6.72
CA LEU A 119 1.85 11.06 6.79
C LEU A 119 2.68 12.14 7.51
N ARG A 120 3.29 11.80 8.66
CA ARG A 120 4.20 12.71 9.37
C ARG A 120 5.43 13.07 8.55
N GLY A 121 6.03 12.08 7.88
CA GLY A 121 7.18 12.30 7.00
C GLY A 121 6.86 13.26 5.84
N ARG A 122 5.69 13.09 5.21
CA ARG A 122 5.24 13.97 4.12
C ARG A 122 4.98 15.40 4.60
N ALA A 123 4.32 15.56 5.75
CA ALA A 123 4.08 16.88 6.34
C ALA A 123 5.40 17.62 6.62
N ALA A 124 6.36 16.95 7.26
CA ALA A 124 7.68 17.54 7.55
C ALA A 124 8.45 17.92 6.28
N PHE A 125 8.35 17.11 5.21
CA PHE A 125 8.95 17.44 3.92
C PHE A 125 8.35 18.70 3.30
N LYS A 126 7.02 18.83 3.31
CA LYS A 126 6.32 20.03 2.79
C LYS A 126 6.71 21.28 3.57
N GLU A 127 6.76 21.20 4.89
CA GLU A 127 7.21 22.34 5.73
C GLU A 127 8.64 22.76 5.40
N ARG A 128 9.54 21.78 5.18
CA ARG A 128 10.93 22.06 4.80
C ARG A 128 11.02 22.74 3.43
N LEU A 129 10.28 22.26 2.43
CA LEU A 129 10.24 22.88 1.10
C LEU A 129 9.76 24.33 1.17
N ALA A 130 8.67 24.58 1.90
CA ALA A 130 8.13 25.92 2.05
C ALA A 130 9.11 26.92 2.69
N ARG A 131 9.99 26.46 3.60
CA ARG A 131 11.05 27.29 4.18
C ARG A 131 12.12 27.65 3.17
N ILE A 132 12.59 26.67 2.38
CA ILE A 132 13.60 26.90 1.34
C ILE A 132 13.07 27.91 0.30
N GLU A 133 11.83 27.74 -0.16
CA GLU A 133 11.20 28.66 -1.12
C GLU A 133 11.00 30.07 -0.57
N ALA A 134 10.86 30.22 0.76
CA ALA A 134 10.75 31.53 1.41
C ALA A 134 12.11 32.22 1.57
N GLU A 135 13.19 31.46 1.71
CA GLU A 135 14.56 31.99 1.82
C GLU A 135 15.15 32.43 0.47
N GLU A 136 14.62 31.88 -0.63
CA GLU A 136 15.03 32.23 -2.01
C GLU A 136 14.28 33.44 -2.61
N ARG A 137 13.36 34.07 -1.87
CA ARG A 137 12.57 35.26 -2.29
C ARG A 137 13.05 36.55 -1.63
#